data_AF-A0A1Y5U6N4-F1
#
_entry.id   AF-A0A1Y5U6N4-F1
#
_cell.length_a   1.000
_cell.length_b   1.000
_cell.length_c   1.000
_cell.angle_alpha   90.00
_cell.angle_beta   90.00
_cell.angle_gamma   90.00
#
_symmetry.space_group_name_H-M   'P 1'
#
loop_
_entity.id
_entity.type
_entity.pdbx_description
1 polymer ?
#
loop_
_entity_poly.entity_id
_entity_poly.type
_entity_poly.pdbx_seq_one_letter_code
_entity_poly.pdbx_strand_id
1 'polypeptide(L)' 'MRDLVQAAGGQLRLAPMGGVIGFDMTALLTMARVRGVPLAAAAELLPHVEAVVVETLQKRNDESRGDGGAMGAD' A
#
# COMPACT_ATOMS: atom_id res chain seq x y z
N MET A 1 16.89 -1.02 -1.19
CA MET A 1 15.62 -0.44 -0.70
C MET A 1 14.68 -0.06 -1.83
N ARG A 2 15.12 0.71 -2.84
CA ARG A 2 14.28 1.06 -4.02
C ARG A 2 13.57 -0.14 -4.65
N ASP A 3 14.30 -1.23 -4.90
CA ASP A 3 13.74 -2.43 -5.52
C ASP A 3 12.76 -3.19 -4.61
N LEU A 4 12.92 -3.07 -3.29
CA LEU A 4 11.99 -3.63 -2.31
C LEU A 4 10.66 -2.86 -2.34
N VAL A 5 10.72 -1.53 -2.39
CA VAL A 5 9.53 -0.66 -2.47
C VAL A 5 8.78 -0.87 -3.78
N GLN A 6 9.49 -1.01 -4.91
CA GLN A 6 8.86 -1.30 -6.19
C GLN A 6 8.12 -2.65 -6.17
N ALA A 7 8.73 -3.67 -5.54
CA ALA A 7 8.11 -4.99 -5.44
C ALA A 7 6.99 -5.04 -4.39
N ALA A 8 6.95 -4.10 -3.44
CA ALA A 8 5.94 -4.04 -2.39
C ALA A 8 4.52 -3.78 -2.91
N GLY A 9 4.38 -3.13 -4.07
CA GLY A 9 3.07 -2.93 -4.71
C GLY A 9 2.34 -4.24 -5.04
N GLY A 10 3.06 -5.35 -5.26
CA GLY A 10 2.46 -6.67 -5.47
C GLY A 10 2.00 -7.37 -4.20
N GLN A 11 2.27 -6.79 -3.03
CA GLN A 11 1.99 -7.38 -1.70
C GLN A 11 0.97 -6.56 -0.92
N LEU A 12 0.07 -5.86 -1.62
CA LEU A 12 -0.99 -5.08 -0.98
C LEU A 12 -2.06 -5.99 -0.38
N ARG A 13 -2.54 -5.62 0.80
CA ARG A 13 -3.72 -6.20 1.43
C ARG A 13 -4.93 -5.33 1.14
N LEU A 14 -6.02 -5.99 0.73
CA LEU A 14 -7.27 -5.35 0.37
C LEU A 14 -8.36 -5.70 1.39
N ALA A 15 -9.20 -4.73 1.72
CA ALA A 15 -10.47 -4.94 2.40
C ALA A 15 -11.46 -5.67 1.46
N PRO A 16 -12.49 -6.33 2.00
CA PRO A 16 -13.52 -7.00 1.18
C PRO A 16 -14.18 -6.08 0.14
N MET A 17 -14.29 -4.79 0.43
CA MET A 17 -14.89 -3.78 -0.45
C MET A 17 -13.88 -3.14 -1.43
N GLY A 18 -12.66 -3.67 -1.53
CA GLY A 18 -11.64 -3.28 -2.51
C GLY A 18 -10.66 -2.19 -2.08
N GLY A 19 -10.82 -1.60 -0.90
CA GLY A 19 -9.89 -0.58 -0.38
C GLY A 19 -8.57 -1.17 0.11
N VAL A 20 -7.45 -0.45 -0.07
CA VAL A 20 -6.15 -0.86 0.47
C VAL A 20 -6.11 -0.64 1.98
N ILE A 21 -5.65 -1.66 2.73
CA ILE A 21 -5.54 -1.63 4.19
C ILE A 21 -4.12 -1.83 4.72
N GLY A 22 -3.14 -2.02 3.83
CA GLY A 22 -1.73 -2.16 4.19
C GLY A 22 -0.97 -3.09 3.26
N PHE A 23 0.22 -3.51 3.69
CA PHE A 23 1.05 -4.51 3.05
C PHE A 23 0.97 -5.86 3.76
N ASP A 24 1.31 -6.92 3.05
CA ASP A 24 1.77 -8.17 3.65
C ASP A 24 3.20 -7.96 4.19
N MET A 25 3.29 -7.57 5.46
CA MET A 25 4.56 -7.32 6.13
C MET A 25 5.45 -8.56 6.22
N THR A 26 4.87 -9.76 6.29
CA THR A 26 5.64 -11.01 6.29
C THR A 26 6.32 -11.24 4.94
N ALA A 27 5.59 -11.01 3.85
CA ALA A 27 6.15 -11.08 2.50
C ALA A 27 7.25 -10.03 2.31
N LEU A 28 7.03 -8.78 2.72
CA LEU A 28 8.02 -7.71 2.55
C LEU A 28 9.30 -7.95 3.35
N LEU A 29 9.22 -8.42 4.59
CA LEU A 29 10.40 -8.74 5.39
C LEU A 29 11.15 -9.96 4.83
N THR A 30 10.43 -10.95 4.31
CA THR A 30 11.03 -12.09 3.60
C THR A 30 11.77 -11.63 2.35
N MET A 31 11.16 -10.73 1.57
CA MET A 31 11.74 -10.15 0.37
C MET A 31 12.97 -9.30 0.69
N ALA A 32 12.96 -8.55 1.79
CA ALA A 32 14.11 -7.81 2.29
C ALA A 32 15.27 -8.75 2.63
N ARG A 33 15.01 -9.84 3.36
CA ARG A 33 16.01 -10.86 3.72
C ARG A 33 16.68 -11.45 2.48
N VAL A 34 15.89 -11.89 1.50
CA VAL A 34 16.41 -12.52 0.26
C VAL A 34 17.25 -11.56 -0.56
N ARG A 35 16.99 -10.25 -0.47
CA ARG A 35 17.70 -9.20 -1.22
C ARG A 35 18.88 -8.59 -0.46
N GLY A 36 19.22 -9.10 0.73
CA GLY A 36 20.30 -8.56 1.55
C GLY A 36 20.01 -7.17 2.12
N VAL A 37 18.74 -6.74 2.16
CA VAL A 37 18.36 -5.49 2.84
C VAL A 37 18.38 -5.75 4.35
N PRO A 38 19.03 -4.90 5.18
CA PRO A 38 19.06 -5.08 6.62
C PRO A 38 17.63 -5.13 7.20
N LEU A 39 17.29 -6.22 7.89
CA LEU A 39 15.94 -6.42 8.40
C LEU A 39 15.52 -5.36 9.42
N ALA A 40 16.44 -4.87 10.24
CA ALA A 40 16.16 -3.79 11.19
C ALA A 40 15.77 -2.49 10.45
N ALA A 41 16.50 -2.13 9.40
CA ALA A 41 16.16 -0.97 8.58
C ALA A 41 14.84 -1.16 7.83
N ALA A 42 14.58 -2.37 7.30
CA ALA A 42 13.31 -2.66 6.65
C ALA A 42 12.13 -2.59 7.63
N ALA A 43 12.26 -3.17 8.83
CA ALA A 43 11.21 -3.15 9.85
C ALA A 43 10.89 -1.73 10.33
N GLU A 44 11.89 -0.84 10.39
CA GLU A 44 11.70 0.57 10.77
C GLU A 44 11.05 1.39 9.65
N LEU A 45 11.50 1.21 8.41
CA LEU A 45 11.08 2.06 7.29
C LEU A 45 9.78 1.61 6.62
N LEU A 46 9.51 0.31 6.56
CA LEU A 46 8.32 -0.23 5.87
C LEU A 46 6.99 0.31 6.44
N PRO A 47 6.78 0.48 7.76
CA PRO A 47 5.56 1.09 8.30
C PRO A 47 5.31 2.50 7.78
N HIS A 48 6.37 3.31 7.61
CA HIS A 48 6.25 4.66 7.06
C HIS A 48 5.85 4.63 5.58
N VAL A 49 6.41 3.69 4.81
CA VAL A 49 6.01 3.47 3.41
C VAL A 49 4.57 3.00 3.32
N GLU A 50 4.14 2.11 4.22
CA GLU A 50 2.75 1.62 4.29
C GLU A 50 1.76 2.76 4.50
N ALA A 51 2.02 3.64 5.49
CA ALA A 51 1.16 4.77 5.78
C ALA A 51 0.95 5.66 4.54
N VAL A 52 2.03 6.04 3.85
CA VAL A 52 1.97 6.86 2.64
C VAL A 52 1.20 6.17 1.51
N VAL A 53 1.43 4.87 1.31
CA VAL A 53 0.77 4.10 0.24
C VAL A 53 -0.71 3.90 0.52
N VAL A 54 -1.08 3.57 1.76
CA VAL A 54 -2.49 3.42 2.18
C VAL A 54 -3.22 4.74 2.01
N GLU A 55 -2.68 5.84 2.55
CA GLU A 55 -3.28 7.17 2.43
C GLU A 55 -3.46 7.58 0.95
N THR A 56 -2.42 7.41 0.14
CA THR A 56 -2.44 7.77 -1.29
C THR A 56 -3.47 6.96 -2.07
N LEU A 57 -3.55 5.65 -1.84
CA LEU A 57 -4.44 4.78 -2.60
C LEU A 57 -5.90 4.88 -2.12
N GLN A 58 -6.12 5.11 -0.83
CA GLN A 58 -7.46 5.41 -0.29
C GLN A 58 -8.00 6.71 -0.89
N LYS A 59 -7.21 7.79 -0.88
CA LYS A 59 -7.60 9.07 -1.49
C LYS A 59 -7.97 8.92 -2.97
N ARG A 60 -7.18 8.19 -3.76
CA ARG A 60 -7.48 7.94 -5.19
C ARG A 60 -8.77 7.13 -5.39
N ASN A 61 -9.02 6.15 -4.52
CA ASN A 61 -10.25 5.37 -4.56
C ASN A 61 -11.48 6.22 -4.23
N ASP A 62 -11.34 7.19 -3.33
CA ASP A 62 -12.41 8.14 -2.99
C ASP A 62 -12.65 9.14 -4.14
N GLU A 63 -11.58 9.68 -4.74
CA GLU A 63 -11.65 10.54 -5.93
C GLU A 63 -12.33 9.82 -7.11
N SER A 64 -11.96 8.55 -7.36
CA SER A 64 -12.56 7.74 -8.44
C SER A 64 -14.04 7.42 -8.20
N ARG A 65 -14.49 7.42 -6.94
CA ARG A 65 -15.91 7.24 -6.58
C ARG A 65 -16.72 8.55 -6.68
N GLY A 66 -16.06 9.71 -6.63
CA GLY A 66 -16.69 11.04 -6.64
C GLY A 66 -17.24 11.49 -7.99
N ASP A 67 -16.84 10.89 -9.11
CA ASP A 67 -17.24 11.30 -10.47
C ASP A 67 -18.59 10.73 -10.95
N GLY A 68 -19.27 9.91 -10.12
CA GLY A 68 -20.54 9.25 -10.50
C GLY A 68 -21.80 9.75 -9.77
N GLY A 69 -21.70 10.74 -8.88
CA GLY A 69 -22.77 11.09 -7.93
C GLY A 69 -23.47 12.43 -8.12
N ALA A 70 -23.00 13.30 -9.03
CA ALA A 70 -23.54 14.65 -9.20
C ALA A 70 -24.46 14.81 -10.43
N MET A 71 -25.19 13.76 -10.82
CA MET A 71 -26.23 13.84 -11.84
C MET A 71 -27.47 13.10 -11.35
N GLY A 72 -28.35 13.79 -10.63
CA GLY A 72 -29.66 13.25 -10.27
C GLY A 72 -30.18 13.71 -8.91
N ALA A 73 -30.56 14.98 -8.81
CA ALA A 73 -31.70 15.42 -8.01
C ALA A 73 -32.09 16.82 -8.50
N ASP A 74 -33.35 16.94 -8.92
CA ASP A 74 -34.11 18.14 -9.32
C ASP A 74 -33.63 19.50 -8.79
#